data_AF-A0A0T2IFX5-F1
#
_entry.id   AF-A0A0T2IFX5-F1
#
_cell.length_a   1.000
_cell.length_b   1.000
_cell.length_c   1.000
_cell.angle_alpha   90.00
_cell.angle_beta   90.00
_cell.angle_gamma   90.00
#
_symmetry.space_group_name_H-M   'P 1'
#
loop_
_entity.id
_entity.type
_entity.pdbx_description
1 polymer ?
#
loop_
_entity_poly.entity_id
_entity_poly.type
_entity_poly.pdbx_seq_one_letter_code
_entity_poly.pdbx_strand_id
1 'polypeptide(L)'
;MKDEDRTPTQVWRNHRLRQIMLFVTIPGVLLGTASMTAAYSSGWMTPAPPKPVCQPTVVPAPARGSFTVNVMNATGVDGTAAKVATGLTKRAFKVGGISNAPESWYVTQPAVVHHGPAGLDQALLTAAQIPGAKLFEDVRKGTSVDVVVGIGYKDLVPMPERLKPIPSEVSVNVYNTTYKTGLAKVVADQVKARGFKVKDVSNDPLQTMQLGTAVIRYGEDGDLAAALLRQHVPGAELLKIDRKGTRLDLVIGNAYTALTPEADVPPLPARPRSEVPTVARPCKDG
;
A
#
# COMPACT_ATOMS: atom_id res chain seq x y z
N MET A 1 29.80 -73.47 -8.45
CA MET A 1 30.43 -74.70 -7.92
C MET A 1 29.31 -75.63 -7.52
N LYS A 2 29.06 -76.69 -8.30
CA LYS A 2 27.99 -77.66 -8.05
C LYS A 2 28.25 -78.36 -6.71
N ASP A 3 27.19 -78.72 -5.99
CA ASP A 3 27.26 -79.28 -4.64
C ASP A 3 27.89 -80.69 -4.55
N GLU A 4 28.26 -81.30 -5.69
CA GLU A 4 28.67 -82.71 -5.80
C GLU A 4 30.12 -83.03 -5.43
N ASP A 5 31.02 -82.04 -5.27
CA ASP A 5 32.44 -82.26 -4.94
C ASP A 5 32.85 -81.78 -3.53
N ARG A 6 31.98 -81.95 -2.53
CA ARG A 6 32.30 -81.57 -1.13
C ARG A 6 32.52 -82.78 -0.25
N THR A 7 33.63 -82.79 0.49
CA THR A 7 33.93 -83.87 1.44
C THR A 7 32.94 -83.87 2.62
N PRO A 8 32.65 -85.01 3.27
CA PRO A 8 31.67 -85.10 4.35
C PRO A 8 31.90 -84.08 5.49
N THR A 9 33.16 -83.78 5.78
CA THR A 9 33.58 -82.80 6.79
C THR A 9 33.31 -81.35 6.36
N GLN A 10 33.40 -81.02 5.08
CA GLN A 10 33.06 -79.70 4.53
C GLN A 10 31.54 -79.46 4.54
N VAL A 11 30.74 -80.49 4.23
CA VAL A 11 29.27 -80.42 4.31
C VAL A 11 28.83 -80.19 5.76
N TRP A 12 29.41 -80.93 6.72
CA TRP A 12 29.11 -80.79 8.15
C TRP A 12 29.48 -79.38 8.68
N ARG A 13 30.64 -78.84 8.28
CA ARG A 13 31.06 -77.49 8.67
C ARG A 13 30.13 -76.40 8.11
N ASN A 14 29.68 -76.54 6.87
CA ASN A 14 28.74 -75.59 6.26
C ASN A 14 27.34 -75.67 6.89
N HIS A 15 26.87 -76.86 7.26
CA HIS A 15 25.62 -77.02 8.01
C HIS A 15 25.70 -76.35 9.39
N ARG A 16 26.80 -76.55 10.11
CA ARG A 16 27.02 -75.92 11.43
C ARG A 16 27.10 -74.40 11.34
N LEU A 17 27.78 -73.86 10.32
CA LEU A 17 27.83 -72.41 10.10
C LEU A 17 26.47 -71.82 9.70
N ARG A 18 25.70 -72.52 8.85
CA ARG A 18 24.31 -72.12 8.51
C ARG A 18 23.39 -72.16 9.72
N GLN A 19 23.50 -73.17 10.56
CA GLN A 19 22.72 -73.28 11.80
C GLN A 19 23.10 -72.18 12.80
N ILE A 20 24.39 -71.89 12.99
CA ILE A 20 24.84 -70.78 13.85
C ILE A 20 24.35 -69.44 13.30
N MET A 21 24.44 -69.21 11.99
CA MET A 21 23.91 -67.98 11.38
C MET A 21 22.39 -67.84 11.57
N LEU A 22 21.62 -68.91 11.43
CA LEU A 22 20.17 -68.89 11.68
C LEU A 22 19.86 -68.64 13.17
N PHE A 23 20.61 -69.25 14.09
CA PHE A 23 20.45 -69.04 15.54
C PHE A 23 20.80 -67.64 16.01
N VAL A 24 21.67 -66.91 15.29
CA VAL A 24 22.05 -65.53 15.65
C VAL A 24 21.16 -64.50 14.96
N THR A 25 20.82 -64.71 13.68
CA THR A 25 20.05 -63.72 12.91
C THR A 25 18.57 -63.69 13.29
N ILE A 26 17.94 -64.83 13.56
CA ILE A 26 16.51 -64.88 13.88
C ILE A 26 16.19 -64.16 15.21
N PRO A 27 16.89 -64.41 16.33
CA PRO A 27 16.67 -63.66 17.57
C PRO A 27 17.04 -62.17 17.41
N GLY A 28 18.09 -61.86 16.65
CA GLY A 28 18.50 -60.49 16.37
C GLY A 28 17.44 -59.68 15.63
N VAL A 29 16.80 -60.28 14.60
CA VAL A 29 15.70 -59.65 13.86
C VAL A 29 14.45 -59.50 14.74
N LEU A 30 14.10 -60.52 15.53
CA LEU A 30 12.95 -60.44 16.45
C LEU A 30 13.13 -59.36 17.52
N LEU A 31 14.30 -59.27 18.15
CA LEU A 31 14.62 -58.22 19.12
C LEU A 31 14.64 -56.83 18.46
N GLY A 32 15.17 -56.71 17.25
CA GLY A 32 15.16 -55.47 16.47
C GLY A 32 13.75 -55.00 16.11
N THR A 33 12.86 -55.91 15.70
CA THR A 33 11.47 -55.55 15.37
C THR A 33 10.65 -55.20 16.60
N ALA A 34 10.78 -55.94 17.70
CA ALA A 34 10.06 -55.67 18.95
C ALA A 34 10.44 -54.33 19.59
N SER A 35 11.70 -53.92 19.47
CA SER A 35 12.18 -52.63 19.97
C SER A 35 11.66 -51.45 19.13
N MET A 36 11.53 -51.60 17.81
CA MET A 36 10.92 -50.57 16.97
C MET A 36 9.41 -50.40 17.21
N THR A 37 8.65 -51.49 17.36
CA THR A 37 7.21 -51.38 17.70
C THR A 37 7.01 -50.79 19.08
N ALA A 38 7.84 -51.15 20.07
CA ALA A 38 7.81 -50.52 21.39
C ALA A 38 8.06 -49.02 21.30
N ALA A 39 9.08 -48.56 20.56
CA ALA A 39 9.42 -47.15 20.41
C ALA A 39 8.37 -46.33 19.63
N TYR A 40 7.69 -46.94 18.66
CA TYR A 40 6.54 -46.31 17.99
C TYR A 40 5.32 -46.21 18.90
N SER A 41 5.00 -47.28 19.63
CA SER A 41 3.84 -47.32 20.53
C SER A 41 4.01 -46.43 21.77
N SER A 42 5.24 -46.21 22.23
CA SER A 42 5.57 -45.30 23.33
C SER A 42 5.69 -43.84 22.91
N GLY A 43 5.46 -43.52 21.62
CA GLY A 43 5.56 -42.15 21.11
C GLY A 43 6.98 -41.60 21.01
N TRP A 44 8.01 -42.43 21.20
CA TRP A 44 9.42 -41.99 21.09
C TRP A 44 9.85 -41.70 19.65
N MET A 45 9.13 -42.25 18.66
CA MET A 45 9.35 -42.00 17.23
C MET A 45 8.24 -41.19 16.57
N THR A 46 7.23 -40.72 17.33
CA THR A 46 6.23 -39.80 16.78
C THR A 46 6.82 -38.39 16.72
N PRO A 47 6.90 -37.75 15.55
CA PRO A 47 7.30 -36.36 15.46
C PRO A 47 6.38 -35.52 16.35
N ALA A 48 6.95 -34.60 17.11
CA ALA A 48 6.15 -33.65 17.87
C ALA A 48 5.14 -32.97 16.91
N PRO A 49 3.88 -32.77 17.32
CA PRO A 49 2.91 -32.07 16.50
C PRO A 49 3.50 -30.73 16.07
N PRO A 50 3.32 -30.32 14.79
CA PRO A 50 3.86 -29.06 14.31
C PRO A 50 3.35 -27.94 15.21
N LYS A 51 4.28 -27.10 15.71
CA LYS A 51 3.93 -25.95 16.55
C LYS A 51 2.88 -25.11 15.80
N PRO A 52 1.78 -24.69 16.45
CA PRO A 52 0.76 -23.89 15.80
C PRO A 52 1.42 -22.63 15.20
N VAL A 53 1.25 -22.45 13.88
CA VAL A 53 1.77 -21.27 13.17
C VAL A 53 0.96 -20.07 13.63
N CYS A 54 1.60 -19.13 14.30
CA CYS A 54 0.92 -17.93 14.74
C CYS A 54 0.55 -17.07 13.53
N GLN A 55 -0.73 -16.69 13.44
CA GLN A 55 -1.22 -15.80 12.40
C GLN A 55 -1.32 -14.37 12.94
N PRO A 56 -0.88 -13.36 12.16
CA PRO A 56 -0.99 -11.97 12.58
C PRO A 56 -2.44 -11.52 12.68
N THR A 57 -2.76 -10.72 13.69
CA THR A 57 -4.12 -10.20 13.89
C THR A 57 -4.33 -8.96 13.04
N VAL A 58 -5.24 -9.05 12.07
CA VAL A 58 -5.61 -7.92 11.21
C VAL A 58 -6.66 -7.07 11.91
N VAL A 59 -6.36 -5.77 12.08
CA VAL A 59 -7.27 -4.80 12.69
C VAL A 59 -7.46 -3.58 11.77
N PRO A 60 -8.57 -2.84 11.91
CA PRO A 60 -8.73 -1.56 11.20
C PRO A 60 -7.56 -0.61 11.50
N ALA A 61 -7.00 -0.01 10.45
CA ALA A 61 -5.94 0.95 10.58
C ALA A 61 -6.47 2.28 11.16
N PRO A 62 -5.68 2.98 11.99
CA PRO A 62 -6.03 4.31 12.46
C PRO A 62 -6.10 5.29 11.29
N ALA A 63 -6.92 6.34 11.42
CA ALA A 63 -6.92 7.43 10.45
C ALA A 63 -5.54 8.10 10.44
N ARG A 64 -4.92 8.30 9.26
CA ARG A 64 -3.56 8.83 9.13
C ARG A 64 -3.36 10.20 9.80
N GLY A 65 -4.41 11.02 9.82
CA GLY A 65 -4.39 12.35 10.47
C GLY A 65 -4.72 12.35 11.97
N SER A 66 -5.06 11.21 12.59
CA SER A 66 -5.51 11.16 13.99
C SER A 66 -4.37 11.12 15.01
N PHE A 67 -3.13 10.96 14.57
CA PHE A 67 -1.95 10.90 15.42
C PHE A 67 -0.77 11.66 14.81
N THR A 68 0.16 12.07 15.66
CA THR A 68 1.34 12.83 15.23
C THR A 68 2.47 11.90 14.81
N VAL A 69 3.07 12.19 13.66
CA VAL A 69 4.32 11.57 13.18
C VAL A 69 5.44 12.60 13.24
N ASN A 70 6.48 12.34 14.01
CA ASN A 70 7.72 13.14 13.93
C ASN A 70 8.70 12.43 12.98
N VAL A 71 9.51 13.19 12.25
CA VAL A 71 10.47 12.64 11.28
C VAL A 71 11.87 13.12 11.64
N MET A 72 12.75 12.18 11.93
CA MET A 72 14.13 12.44 12.34
C MET A 72 15.10 11.93 11.27
N ASN A 73 16.15 12.69 10.99
CA ASN A 73 17.18 12.32 10.03
C ASN A 73 18.38 11.64 10.72
N ALA A 74 18.64 10.38 10.39
CA ALA A 74 19.85 9.64 10.78
C ALA A 74 20.69 9.21 9.55
N THR A 75 20.49 9.86 8.40
CA THR A 75 21.14 9.50 7.13
C THR A 75 22.47 10.21 6.90
N GLY A 76 22.71 11.32 7.59
CA GLY A 76 23.82 12.25 7.31
C GLY A 76 23.61 13.11 6.05
N VAL A 77 22.48 12.99 5.35
CA VAL A 77 22.15 13.77 4.15
C VAL A 77 21.11 14.84 4.49
N ASP A 78 21.42 16.09 4.21
CA ASP A 78 20.55 17.22 4.49
C ASP A 78 19.21 17.14 3.75
N GLY A 79 18.14 17.54 4.43
CA GLY A 79 16.79 17.61 3.87
C GLY A 79 16.06 16.26 3.72
N THR A 80 16.69 15.12 4.06
CA THR A 80 16.04 13.80 3.95
C THR A 80 14.76 13.71 4.79
N ALA A 81 14.80 14.12 6.06
CA ALA A 81 13.60 14.13 6.91
C ALA A 81 12.49 15.06 6.37
N ALA A 82 12.85 16.21 5.79
CA ALA A 82 11.89 17.13 5.19
C ALA A 82 11.20 16.54 3.94
N LYS A 83 11.94 15.80 3.11
CA LYS A 83 11.39 15.07 1.95
C LYS A 83 10.40 13.99 2.41
N VAL A 84 10.79 13.18 3.40
CA VAL A 84 9.93 12.15 3.99
C VAL A 84 8.67 12.77 4.61
N ALA A 85 8.83 13.82 5.41
CA ALA A 85 7.71 14.56 6.00
C ALA A 85 6.75 15.10 4.93
N THR A 86 7.26 15.70 3.86
CA THR A 86 6.43 16.18 2.75
C THR A 86 5.64 15.04 2.10
N GLY A 87 6.28 13.89 1.88
CA GLY A 87 5.61 12.70 1.34
C GLY A 87 4.53 12.13 2.27
N LEU A 88 4.77 12.12 3.58
CA LEU A 88 3.80 11.69 4.59
C LEU A 88 2.61 12.66 4.69
N THR A 89 2.86 13.98 4.66
CA THR A 89 1.78 14.99 4.60
C THR A 89 0.92 14.83 3.35
N LYS A 90 1.52 14.58 2.18
CA LYS A 90 0.77 14.26 0.94
C LYS A 90 -0.06 12.97 1.06
N ARG A 91 0.27 12.09 2.00
CA ARG A 91 -0.48 10.87 2.34
C ARG A 91 -1.49 11.07 3.46
N ALA A 92 -1.74 12.32 3.84
CA ALA A 92 -2.65 12.74 4.90
C ALA A 92 -2.23 12.32 6.32
N PHE A 93 -0.93 12.06 6.55
CA PHE A 93 -0.41 11.95 7.91
C PHE A 93 -0.25 13.34 8.53
N LYS A 94 -0.49 13.46 9.83
CA LYS A 94 -0.21 14.68 10.59
C LYS A 94 1.25 14.67 11.03
N VAL A 95 2.11 15.37 10.29
CA VAL A 95 3.52 15.55 10.68
C VAL A 95 3.62 16.63 11.77
N GLY A 96 4.30 16.30 12.87
CA GLY A 96 4.50 17.20 14.01
C GLY A 96 5.85 17.91 13.96
N GLY A 97 6.92 17.15 14.13
CA GLY A 97 8.30 17.64 14.14
C GLY A 97 9.15 17.09 12.99
N ILE A 98 10.11 17.90 12.53
CA ILE A 98 11.17 17.51 11.59
C ILE A 98 12.50 17.90 12.24
N SER A 99 13.38 16.93 12.48
CA SER A 99 14.66 17.17 13.15
C SER A 99 15.76 16.22 12.66
N ASN A 100 16.97 16.38 13.19
CA ASN A 100 17.98 15.33 13.13
C ASN A 100 17.77 14.34 14.28
N ALA A 101 18.19 13.09 14.09
CA ALA A 101 18.29 12.11 15.16
C ALA A 101 19.50 12.42 16.07
N PRO A 102 19.51 11.97 17.33
CA PRO A 102 20.70 12.04 18.18
C PRO A 102 21.93 11.42 17.50
N GLU A 103 23.11 12.01 17.67
CA GLU A 103 24.35 11.53 17.02
C GLU A 103 24.72 10.09 17.38
N SER A 104 24.28 9.61 18.56
CA SER A 104 24.49 8.22 18.99
C SER A 104 23.63 7.20 18.25
N TRP A 105 22.63 7.64 17.46
CA TRP A 105 21.70 6.76 16.78
C TRP A 105 22.20 6.43 15.38
N TYR A 106 22.83 5.27 15.26
CA TYR A 106 23.27 4.72 13.98
C TYR A 106 22.23 3.75 13.41
N VAL A 107 21.44 4.20 12.44
CA VAL A 107 20.36 3.42 11.83
C VAL A 107 20.73 2.99 10.42
N THR A 108 21.07 1.70 10.25
CA THR A 108 21.42 1.13 8.93
C THR A 108 20.19 0.75 8.11
N GLN A 109 19.07 0.50 8.78
CA GLN A 109 17.78 0.19 8.15
C GLN A 109 17.24 1.41 7.40
N PRO A 110 16.31 1.22 6.43
CA PRO A 110 15.65 2.34 5.76
C PRO A 110 14.95 3.32 6.70
N ALA A 111 14.27 2.79 7.71
CA ALA A 111 13.78 3.58 8.83
C ALA A 111 13.54 2.68 10.05
N VAL A 112 13.53 3.29 11.23
CA VAL A 112 13.01 2.69 12.46
C VAL A 112 11.90 3.59 12.99
N VAL A 113 10.71 3.02 13.19
CA VAL A 113 9.55 3.74 13.71
C VAL A 113 9.43 3.43 15.19
N HIS A 114 9.75 4.43 16.01
CA HIS A 114 9.64 4.35 17.46
C HIS A 114 8.20 4.62 17.89
N HIS A 115 7.69 3.81 18.81
CA HIS A 115 6.33 3.93 19.32
C HIS A 115 6.22 3.46 20.76
N GLY A 116 5.22 3.96 21.47
CA GLY A 116 4.84 3.41 22.76
C GLY A 116 3.91 2.22 22.61
N PRO A 117 3.55 1.52 23.70
CA PRO A 117 2.67 0.36 23.66
C PRO A 117 1.29 0.67 23.03
N ALA A 118 0.76 1.88 23.26
CA ALA A 118 -0.50 2.33 22.69
C ALA A 118 -0.41 2.78 21.22
N GLY A 119 0.81 2.95 20.69
CA GLY A 119 1.09 3.47 19.34
C GLY A 119 1.38 2.40 18.30
N LEU A 120 1.22 1.10 18.62
CA LEU A 120 1.62 0.00 17.73
C LEU A 120 0.94 0.06 16.35
N ASP A 121 -0.37 0.32 16.29
CA ASP A 121 -1.10 0.36 15.02
C ASP A 121 -0.68 1.54 14.15
N GLN A 122 -0.40 2.68 14.79
CA GLN A 122 0.10 3.90 14.18
C GLN A 122 1.50 3.66 13.62
N ALA A 123 2.34 2.94 14.36
CA ALA A 123 3.68 2.58 13.95
C ALA A 123 3.66 1.63 12.76
N LEU A 124 2.82 0.59 12.79
CA LEU A 124 2.61 -0.34 11.68
C LEU A 124 2.14 0.40 10.42
N LEU A 125 1.17 1.31 10.55
CA LEU A 125 0.65 2.10 9.44
C LEU A 125 1.71 3.01 8.82
N THR A 126 2.50 3.68 9.66
CA THR A 126 3.58 4.57 9.23
C THR A 126 4.75 3.79 8.62
N ALA A 127 5.15 2.67 9.23
CA ALA A 127 6.22 1.81 8.73
C ALA A 127 5.88 1.20 7.35
N ALA A 128 4.60 0.89 7.11
CA ALA A 128 4.14 0.43 5.79
C ALA A 128 4.37 1.45 4.66
N GLN A 129 4.64 2.73 4.99
CA GLN A 129 4.98 3.74 3.98
C GLN A 129 6.45 3.71 3.55
N ILE A 130 7.33 3.03 4.30
CA ILE A 130 8.78 3.00 4.05
C ILE A 130 9.21 1.53 3.90
N PRO A 131 9.50 1.05 2.67
CA PRO A 131 9.94 -0.32 2.44
C PRO A 131 11.16 -0.67 3.30
N GLY A 132 11.04 -1.77 4.06
CA GLY A 132 12.10 -2.25 4.95
C GLY A 132 12.19 -1.54 6.31
N ALA A 133 11.25 -0.65 6.64
CA ALA A 133 11.18 -0.05 7.97
C ALA A 133 10.99 -1.10 9.07
N LYS A 134 11.58 -0.85 10.23
CA LYS A 134 11.44 -1.66 11.44
C LYS A 134 10.67 -0.88 12.49
N LEU A 135 10.10 -1.60 13.45
CA LEU A 135 9.47 -1.02 14.63
C LEU A 135 10.42 -1.10 15.81
N PHE A 136 10.35 -0.09 16.68
CA PHE A 136 11.02 -0.09 17.97
C PHE A 136 10.01 0.35 19.03
N GLU A 137 9.66 -0.55 19.94
CA GLU A 137 8.78 -0.20 21.07
C GLU A 137 9.62 0.46 22.18
N ASP A 138 9.19 1.64 22.62
CA ASP A 138 9.78 2.35 23.74
C ASP A 138 8.75 2.65 24.83
N VAL A 139 9.19 3.37 25.87
CA VAL A 139 8.40 3.62 27.08
C VAL A 139 7.49 4.84 26.98
N ARG A 140 7.34 5.47 25.80
CA ARG A 140 6.51 6.67 25.66
C ARG A 140 5.04 6.34 25.90
N LYS A 141 4.29 7.35 26.33
CA LYS A 141 2.83 7.30 26.44
C LYS A 141 2.17 7.89 25.18
N GLY A 142 0.94 7.46 24.91
CA GLY A 142 0.16 7.96 23.76
C GLY A 142 0.46 7.23 22.46
N THR A 143 -0.05 7.81 21.36
CA THR A 143 -0.09 7.18 20.03
C THR A 143 0.83 7.85 19.01
N SER A 144 1.64 8.83 19.43
CA SER A 144 2.61 9.48 18.56
C SER A 144 3.77 8.56 18.24
N VAL A 145 4.27 8.67 17.01
CA VAL A 145 5.38 7.86 16.51
C VAL A 145 6.51 8.74 15.99
N ASP A 146 7.75 8.30 16.16
CA ASP A 146 8.91 8.95 15.57
C ASP A 146 9.50 8.07 14.49
N VAL A 147 9.59 8.59 13.27
CA VAL A 147 10.22 7.94 12.13
C VAL A 147 11.68 8.39 12.08
N VAL A 148 12.59 7.51 12.49
CA VAL A 148 14.03 7.73 12.34
C VAL A 148 14.44 7.20 10.98
N VAL A 149 14.71 8.10 10.04
CA VAL A 149 15.10 7.76 8.67
C VAL A 149 16.58 7.41 8.66
N GLY A 150 16.90 6.16 8.29
CA GLY A 150 18.27 5.64 8.35
C GLY A 150 18.96 5.59 6.98
N ILE A 151 20.22 5.17 7.00
CA ILE A 151 21.13 5.18 5.85
C ILE A 151 20.59 4.35 4.68
N GLY A 152 19.83 3.29 4.98
CA GLY A 152 19.20 2.45 3.97
C GLY A 152 18.00 3.07 3.25
N TYR A 153 17.60 4.30 3.60
CA TYR A 153 16.41 4.93 3.02
C TYR A 153 16.60 5.18 1.53
N LYS A 154 15.59 4.79 0.75
CA LYS A 154 15.54 5.07 -0.68
C LYS A 154 14.38 6.01 -0.97
N ASP A 155 13.17 5.50 -0.78
CA ASP A 155 11.94 6.23 -1.08
C ASP A 155 10.79 5.75 -0.18
N LEU A 156 9.73 6.56 -0.14
CA LEU A 156 8.42 6.11 0.31
C LEU A 156 7.80 5.19 -0.73
N VAL A 157 6.87 4.34 -0.31
CA VAL A 157 5.99 3.61 -1.25
C VAL A 157 5.33 4.59 -2.22
N PRO A 158 5.11 4.22 -3.50
CA PRO A 158 4.43 5.07 -4.47
C PRO A 158 3.10 5.61 -3.93
N MET A 159 2.73 6.81 -4.35
CA MET A 159 1.45 7.38 -3.92
C MET A 159 0.32 6.52 -4.48
N PRO A 160 -0.70 6.17 -3.68
CA PRO A 160 -1.87 5.49 -4.20
C PRO A 160 -2.44 6.27 -5.39
N GLU A 161 -2.87 5.55 -6.43
CA GLU A 161 -3.50 6.18 -7.58
C GLU A 161 -4.74 6.95 -7.12
N ARG A 162 -4.84 8.22 -7.55
CA ARG A 162 -6.02 9.03 -7.22
C ARG A 162 -7.21 8.47 -7.99
N LEU A 163 -8.32 8.26 -7.27
CA LEU A 163 -9.57 7.86 -7.91
C LEU A 163 -9.99 8.91 -8.92
N LYS A 164 -10.35 8.47 -10.13
CA LYS A 164 -10.92 9.35 -11.14
C LYS A 164 -12.25 9.91 -10.62
N PRO A 165 -12.45 11.24 -10.65
CA PRO A 165 -13.67 11.84 -10.14
C PRO A 165 -14.86 11.48 -11.04
N ILE A 166 -16.05 11.58 -10.47
CA ILE A 166 -17.30 11.59 -11.22
C ILE A 166 -17.88 13.02 -11.26
N PRO A 167 -18.79 13.36 -12.20
CA PRO A 167 -19.32 14.71 -12.33
C PRO A 167 -19.82 15.30 -11.01
N SER A 168 -20.53 14.50 -10.20
CA SER A 168 -21.09 14.95 -8.92
C SER A 168 -20.07 15.30 -7.84
N GLU A 169 -18.78 15.04 -8.05
CA GLU A 169 -17.69 15.46 -7.15
C GLU A 169 -16.97 16.71 -7.64
N VAL A 170 -17.18 17.09 -8.90
CA VAL A 170 -16.47 18.19 -9.55
C VAL A 170 -17.26 19.49 -9.39
N SER A 171 -16.64 20.48 -8.77
CA SER A 171 -17.19 21.84 -8.63
C SER A 171 -16.68 22.75 -9.72
N VAL A 172 -17.59 23.38 -10.46
CA VAL A 172 -17.27 24.18 -11.66
C VAL A 172 -17.88 25.58 -11.52
N ASN A 173 -17.07 26.60 -11.78
CA ASN A 173 -17.55 27.93 -12.12
C ASN A 173 -17.65 28.05 -13.64
N VAL A 174 -18.67 28.73 -14.17
CA VAL A 174 -18.85 28.89 -15.62
C VAL A 174 -18.79 30.36 -15.96
N TYR A 175 -17.78 30.73 -16.76
CA TYR A 175 -17.48 32.11 -17.10
C TYR A 175 -17.66 32.38 -18.59
N ASN A 176 -18.29 33.51 -18.91
CA ASN A 176 -18.43 34.01 -20.26
C ASN A 176 -17.33 35.04 -20.56
N THR A 177 -16.61 34.86 -21.68
CA THR A 177 -15.69 35.88 -22.24
C THR A 177 -16.15 36.40 -23.60
N THR A 178 -17.33 35.97 -24.04
CA THR A 178 -17.87 36.26 -25.38
C THR A 178 -18.85 37.43 -25.35
N TYR A 179 -19.19 37.93 -26.54
CA TYR A 179 -20.25 38.92 -26.73
C TYR A 179 -21.68 38.34 -26.62
N LYS A 180 -21.82 37.02 -26.46
CA LYS A 180 -23.12 36.34 -26.42
C LYS A 180 -23.70 36.42 -25.00
N THR A 181 -24.65 37.31 -24.77
CA THR A 181 -25.36 37.44 -23.49
C THR A 181 -26.03 36.11 -23.11
N GLY A 182 -25.90 35.72 -21.83
CA GLY A 182 -26.54 34.52 -21.29
C GLY A 182 -25.83 33.20 -21.61
N LEU A 183 -24.77 33.19 -22.41
CA LEU A 183 -24.07 31.96 -22.82
C LEU A 183 -23.58 31.14 -21.63
N ALA A 184 -22.95 31.78 -20.62
CA ALA A 184 -22.50 31.06 -19.41
C ALA A 184 -23.64 30.37 -18.68
N LYS A 185 -24.83 30.98 -18.63
CA LYS A 185 -26.00 30.37 -17.99
C LYS A 185 -26.47 29.13 -18.75
N VAL A 186 -26.56 29.22 -20.08
CA VAL A 186 -26.94 28.08 -20.92
C VAL A 186 -25.97 26.91 -20.74
N VAL A 187 -24.66 27.19 -20.81
CA VAL A 187 -23.63 26.16 -20.63
C VAL A 187 -23.63 25.61 -19.21
N ALA A 188 -23.82 26.45 -18.20
CA ALA A 188 -23.93 26.03 -16.81
C ALA A 188 -25.11 25.09 -16.58
N ASP A 189 -26.28 25.38 -17.15
CA ASP A 189 -27.46 24.52 -17.02
C ASP A 189 -27.21 23.14 -17.67
N GLN A 190 -26.53 23.10 -18.82
CA GLN A 190 -26.14 21.84 -19.47
C GLN A 190 -25.08 21.06 -18.68
N VAL A 191 -24.05 21.75 -18.16
CA VAL A 191 -23.01 21.13 -17.30
C VAL A 191 -23.63 20.58 -16.02
N LYS A 192 -24.58 21.31 -15.42
CA LYS A 192 -25.34 20.85 -14.25
C LYS A 192 -26.21 19.64 -14.57
N ALA A 193 -26.89 19.62 -15.73
CA ALA A 193 -27.69 18.48 -16.18
C ALA A 193 -26.84 17.20 -16.32
N ARG A 194 -25.55 17.34 -16.64
CA ARG A 194 -24.56 16.24 -16.70
C ARG A 194 -24.01 15.82 -15.33
N GLY A 195 -24.56 16.37 -14.25
CA GLY A 195 -24.25 16.01 -12.88
C GLY A 195 -23.11 16.79 -12.23
N PHE A 196 -22.50 17.76 -12.92
CA PHE A 196 -21.47 18.61 -12.33
C PHE A 196 -22.06 19.60 -11.31
N LYS A 197 -21.29 19.94 -10.27
CA LYS A 197 -21.69 20.92 -9.27
C LYS A 197 -21.31 22.33 -9.72
N VAL A 198 -22.21 23.01 -10.43
CA VAL A 198 -22.03 24.43 -10.75
C VAL A 198 -22.10 25.28 -9.49
N LYS A 199 -21.08 26.14 -9.28
CA LYS A 199 -20.95 26.99 -8.09
C LYS A 199 -21.13 28.48 -8.38
N ASP A 200 -20.66 28.94 -9.52
CA ASP A 200 -20.76 30.33 -9.94
C ASP A 200 -21.00 30.41 -11.44
N VAL A 201 -21.74 31.43 -11.87
CA VAL A 201 -22.08 31.70 -13.27
C VAL A 201 -22.03 33.21 -13.49
N SER A 202 -21.02 33.68 -14.21
CA SER A 202 -20.81 35.12 -14.41
C SER A 202 -19.94 35.40 -15.64
N ASN A 203 -19.58 36.66 -15.86
CA ASN A 203 -18.52 36.99 -16.81
C ASN A 203 -17.15 36.70 -16.17
N ASP A 204 -16.14 36.38 -16.99
CA ASP A 204 -14.81 36.08 -16.46
C ASP A 204 -14.22 37.29 -15.70
N PRO A 205 -13.84 37.13 -14.41
CA PRO A 205 -13.28 38.23 -13.62
C PRO A 205 -11.94 38.75 -14.17
N LEU A 206 -11.23 37.96 -14.99
CA LEU A 206 -9.99 38.42 -15.62
C LEU A 206 -10.23 39.38 -16.79
N GLN A 207 -11.48 39.53 -17.24
CA GLN A 207 -11.86 40.41 -18.35
C GLN A 207 -11.05 40.20 -19.64
N THR A 208 -10.57 38.98 -19.85
CA THR A 208 -9.83 38.57 -21.05
C THR A 208 -10.78 37.93 -22.06
N MET A 209 -10.63 38.26 -23.35
CA MET A 209 -11.38 37.58 -24.40
C MET A 209 -10.70 36.27 -24.80
N GLN A 210 -11.41 35.15 -24.69
CA GLN A 210 -10.92 33.86 -25.18
C GLN A 210 -11.37 33.63 -26.62
N LEU A 211 -10.42 33.54 -27.55
CA LEU A 211 -10.73 33.32 -28.97
C LEU A 211 -11.08 31.85 -29.29
N GLY A 212 -10.47 30.90 -28.58
CA GLY A 212 -10.70 29.46 -28.75
C GLY A 212 -12.07 29.00 -28.23
N THR A 213 -12.28 27.69 -28.16
CA THR A 213 -13.56 27.11 -27.71
C THR A 213 -13.80 27.34 -26.23
N ALA A 214 -12.86 26.92 -25.38
CA ALA A 214 -12.90 27.18 -23.95
C ALA A 214 -11.51 26.96 -23.32
N VAL A 215 -11.32 27.51 -22.13
CA VAL A 215 -10.18 27.19 -21.25
C VAL A 215 -10.74 26.68 -19.93
N ILE A 216 -10.27 25.51 -19.48
CA ILE A 216 -10.58 24.96 -18.16
C ILE A 216 -9.40 25.30 -17.25
N ARG A 217 -9.59 26.26 -16.36
CA ARG A 217 -8.59 26.67 -15.36
C ARG A 217 -8.70 25.79 -14.12
N TYR A 218 -7.60 25.20 -13.68
CA TYR A 218 -7.57 24.26 -12.55
C TYR A 218 -6.37 24.48 -11.62
N GLY A 219 -6.57 24.15 -10.34
CA GLY A 219 -5.53 24.25 -9.31
C GLY A 219 -4.64 23.00 -9.21
N GLU A 220 -3.80 22.95 -8.18
CA GLU A 220 -2.84 21.86 -7.96
C GLU A 220 -3.48 20.46 -7.96
N ASP A 221 -4.67 20.33 -7.37
CA ASP A 221 -5.38 19.05 -7.22
C ASP A 221 -6.49 18.83 -8.27
N GLY A 222 -6.71 19.79 -9.17
CA GLY A 222 -7.86 19.82 -10.08
C GLY A 222 -7.66 19.12 -11.42
N ASP A 223 -6.48 18.55 -11.69
CA ASP A 223 -6.10 17.99 -12.99
C ASP A 223 -7.00 16.84 -13.46
N LEU A 224 -7.35 15.89 -12.58
CA LEU A 224 -8.26 14.79 -12.93
C LEU A 224 -9.69 15.29 -13.18
N ALA A 225 -10.14 16.28 -12.41
CA ALA A 225 -11.44 16.89 -12.59
C ALA A 225 -11.51 17.69 -13.90
N ALA A 226 -10.43 18.41 -14.23
CA ALA A 226 -10.30 19.16 -15.48
C ALA A 226 -10.28 18.22 -16.69
N ALA A 227 -9.55 17.10 -16.59
CA ALA A 227 -9.53 16.08 -17.62
C ALA A 227 -10.93 15.46 -17.85
N LEU A 228 -11.69 15.22 -16.79
CA LEU A 228 -13.09 14.78 -16.89
C LEU A 228 -13.95 15.84 -17.59
N LEU A 229 -13.91 17.10 -17.14
CA LEU A 229 -14.72 18.17 -17.72
C LEU A 229 -14.39 18.41 -19.21
N ARG A 230 -13.12 18.28 -19.61
CA ARG A 230 -12.69 18.41 -21.01
C ARG A 230 -13.37 17.41 -21.93
N GLN A 231 -13.75 16.22 -21.45
CA GLN A 231 -14.48 15.23 -22.26
C GLN A 231 -15.85 15.76 -22.72
N HIS A 232 -16.42 16.72 -21.99
CA HIS A 232 -17.68 17.36 -22.31
C HIS A 232 -17.56 18.63 -23.14
N VAL A 233 -16.34 19.19 -23.29
CA VAL A 233 -16.11 20.46 -23.99
C VAL A 233 -15.05 20.24 -25.07
N PRO A 234 -15.45 19.93 -26.31
CA PRO A 234 -14.51 19.60 -27.38
C PRO A 234 -13.63 20.82 -27.68
N GLY A 235 -12.32 20.60 -27.80
CA GLY A 235 -11.36 21.68 -28.04
C GLY A 235 -11.08 22.59 -26.83
N ALA A 236 -11.54 22.25 -25.63
CA ALA A 236 -11.16 22.98 -24.43
C ALA A 236 -9.69 22.74 -24.06
N GLU A 237 -8.97 23.83 -23.82
CA GLU A 237 -7.59 23.79 -23.32
C GLU A 237 -7.57 23.65 -21.79
N LEU A 238 -6.58 22.92 -21.27
CA LEU A 238 -6.37 22.79 -19.83
C LEU A 238 -5.29 23.76 -19.38
N LEU A 239 -5.61 24.66 -18.46
CA LEU A 239 -4.67 25.64 -17.91
C LEU A 239 -4.52 25.46 -16.40
N LYS A 240 -3.33 25.01 -15.97
CA LYS A 240 -2.99 24.97 -14.55
C LYS A 240 -2.72 26.40 -14.05
N ILE A 241 -3.43 26.82 -13.01
CA ILE A 241 -3.23 28.10 -12.32
C ILE A 241 -2.74 27.86 -10.90
N ASP A 242 -2.15 28.88 -10.29
CA ASP A 242 -1.74 28.84 -8.89
C ASP A 242 -2.97 28.98 -7.97
N ARG A 243 -3.67 27.86 -7.76
CA ARG A 243 -4.80 27.74 -6.85
C ARG A 243 -4.74 26.41 -6.09
N LYS A 244 -5.16 26.44 -4.82
CA LYS A 244 -5.34 25.23 -4.01
C LYS A 244 -6.73 24.60 -4.20
N GLY A 245 -6.80 23.28 -4.06
CA GLY A 245 -8.03 22.50 -4.16
C GLY A 245 -8.43 22.16 -5.60
N THR A 246 -9.63 21.60 -5.73
CA THR A 246 -10.11 20.88 -6.93
C THR A 246 -11.14 21.63 -7.76
N ARG A 247 -11.46 22.88 -7.40
CA ARG A 247 -12.41 23.70 -8.16
C ARG A 247 -11.89 23.90 -9.58
N LEU A 248 -12.81 24.02 -10.54
CA LEU A 248 -12.54 24.33 -11.93
C LEU A 248 -13.23 25.63 -12.33
N ASP A 249 -12.63 26.38 -13.24
CA ASP A 249 -13.30 27.48 -13.95
C ASP A 249 -13.38 27.11 -15.43
N LEU A 250 -14.60 26.95 -15.95
CA LEU A 250 -14.89 26.75 -17.36
C LEU A 250 -15.08 28.11 -18.02
N VAL A 251 -14.08 28.57 -18.76
CA VAL A 251 -14.05 29.87 -19.41
C VAL A 251 -14.42 29.69 -20.88
N ILE A 252 -15.62 30.13 -21.25
CA ILE A 252 -16.18 29.94 -22.58
C ILE A 252 -15.65 31.01 -23.52
N GLY A 253 -15.10 30.59 -24.66
CA GLY A 253 -14.56 31.47 -25.69
C GLY A 253 -15.44 31.61 -26.93
N ASN A 254 -15.04 32.49 -27.83
CA ASN A 254 -15.82 32.89 -29.00
C ASN A 254 -16.04 31.76 -30.01
N ALA A 255 -15.12 30.80 -30.10
CA ALA A 255 -15.28 29.62 -30.95
C ALA A 255 -16.14 28.52 -30.31
N TYR A 256 -16.76 28.76 -29.15
CA TYR A 256 -17.71 27.82 -28.55
C TYR A 256 -18.98 27.68 -29.39
N THR A 257 -19.31 26.42 -29.67
CA THR A 257 -20.51 26.02 -30.41
C THR A 257 -21.45 25.20 -29.52
N ALA A 258 -20.97 24.08 -28.98
CA ALA A 258 -21.75 23.17 -28.14
C ALA A 258 -20.84 22.29 -27.26
N LEU A 259 -21.46 21.66 -26.26
CA LEU A 259 -20.85 20.55 -25.52
C LEU A 259 -20.81 19.28 -26.39
N THR A 260 -19.93 18.35 -26.04
CA THR A 260 -19.90 16.99 -26.60
C THR A 260 -21.29 16.35 -26.47
N PRO A 261 -21.88 15.78 -27.54
CA PRO A 261 -23.15 15.05 -27.44
C PRO A 261 -23.07 14.00 -26.32
N GLU A 262 -24.15 13.81 -25.56
CA GLU A 262 -24.12 12.91 -24.39
C GLU A 262 -23.77 11.47 -24.74
N ALA A 263 -24.19 11.00 -25.91
CA ALA A 263 -23.87 9.67 -26.43
C ALA A 263 -22.37 9.47 -26.73
N ASP A 264 -21.63 10.57 -26.97
CA ASP A 264 -20.20 10.54 -27.33
C ASP A 264 -19.30 10.78 -26.11
N VAL A 265 -19.88 11.06 -24.93
CA VAL A 265 -19.12 11.18 -23.70
C VAL A 265 -18.68 9.77 -23.26
N PRO A 266 -17.39 9.54 -23.00
CA PRO A 266 -16.92 8.27 -22.46
C PRO A 266 -17.68 7.87 -21.19
N PRO A 267 -18.00 6.58 -21.00
CA PRO A 267 -18.68 6.12 -19.81
C PRO A 267 -17.84 6.41 -18.55
N LEU A 268 -18.51 6.68 -17.44
CA LEU A 268 -17.85 6.96 -16.18
C LEU A 268 -17.01 5.75 -15.74
N PRO A 269 -15.82 5.99 -15.14
CA PRO A 269 -15.00 4.91 -14.62
C PRO A 269 -15.76 4.18 -13.50
N ALA A 270 -15.60 2.85 -13.45
CA ALA A 270 -16.11 2.05 -12.34
C ALA A 270 -15.47 2.53 -11.02
N ARG A 271 -16.30 2.78 -10.01
CA ARG A 271 -15.82 3.15 -8.67
C ARG A 271 -15.50 1.88 -7.88
N PRO A 272 -14.24 1.65 -7.49
CA PRO A 272 -13.93 0.54 -6.58
C PRO A 272 -14.64 0.76 -5.25
N ARG A 273 -15.03 -0.33 -4.58
CA ARG A 273 -15.56 -0.25 -3.22
C ARG A 273 -14.47 0.31 -2.31
N SER A 274 -14.84 1.24 -1.43
CA SER A 274 -13.90 1.75 -0.42
C SER A 274 -13.66 0.64 0.59
N GLU A 275 -12.46 0.07 0.59
CA GLU A 275 -12.02 -0.86 1.63
C GLU A 275 -11.54 -0.07 2.85
N VAL A 276 -11.83 -0.58 4.04
CA VAL A 276 -11.28 -0.02 5.27
C VAL A 276 -9.81 -0.43 5.33
N PRO A 277 -8.85 0.51 5.41
CA PRO A 277 -7.45 0.15 5.52
C PRO A 277 -7.23 -0.66 6.80
N THR A 278 -6.32 -1.64 6.77
CA THR A 278 -6.01 -2.49 7.91
C THR A 278 -4.51 -2.50 8.22
N VAL A 279 -4.16 -2.86 9.44
CA VAL A 279 -2.79 -3.19 9.85
C VAL A 279 -2.75 -4.58 10.45
N ALA A 280 -1.67 -5.31 10.21
CA ALA A 280 -1.45 -6.64 10.73
C ALA A 280 -0.53 -6.56 11.96
N ARG A 281 -1.09 -6.81 13.14
CA ARG A 281 -0.30 -6.86 14.38
C ARG A 281 0.51 -8.16 14.41
N PRO A 282 1.83 -8.08 14.67
CA PRO A 282 2.64 -9.28 14.82
C PRO A 282 2.15 -10.07 16.03
N CYS A 283 2.39 -11.39 15.97
CA CYS A 283 2.18 -12.26 17.10
C CYS A 283 3.02 -11.79 18.30
N LYS A 284 2.43 -11.79 19.49
CA LYS A 284 3.24 -11.76 20.71
C LYS A 284 3.89 -13.13 20.82
N ASP A 285 5.22 -13.17 20.81
CA ASP A 285 5.94 -14.36 21.24
C ASP A 285 5.48 -14.66 22.67
N GLY A 286 4.83 -15.80 22.84
CA GLY A 286 4.34 -16.29 24.14
C GLY A 286 5.44 -16.88 24.99
#